data_AF-A0A3M1HPD2-F1
#
_entry.id   AF-A0A3M1HPD2-F1
#
_cell.length_a   1.000
_cell.length_b   1.000
_cell.length_c   1.000
_cell.angle_alpha   90.00
_cell.angle_beta   90.00
_cell.angle_gamma   90.00
#
_symmetry.space_group_name_H-M   'P 1'
#
loop_
_entity.id
_entity.type
_entity.pdbx_description
1 polymer ?
#
loop_
_entity_poly.entity_id
_entity_poly.type
_entity_poly.pdbx_seq_one_letter_code
_entity_poly.pdbx_strand_id
1 'polypeptide(L)'
;MEEAAQLYASARVIATRIGDPGLTVLALLGLSRLYRRMDKTEVAWDWADEALTWARRVGYVHLEGMALLARARAAWAGGDWEAAEKDLRRAITLMTPLHFKYHLALAWLLLAGVLLHSGQEEDDAWAEAVDRIRRGRYHFLLEQERAIVLPLIARQMCHKAPEHRTEACDVLRRLAATPPAPLRIHTLGHFDVWQGPRRIPERAWSKRRAGVLFRLLLISPQRSRTQEQIVEALWPGKDMAAAQPLLHQSTSALRRALEPDLPRQFPSRYLLVQDECITLRLPPGTWVEHEVFIDLVQRGAFEEALALYQGELFSQYPYADWAIWEQERLGQYYLRALLGASEQALAANQPERALQWARAALEQEPWQEQAVRLGMEACLVLGDRAGALRMYKDLEERLRAELGIGPGKQLSEYYRQIVEG
;
A
#
# COMPACT_ATOMS: atom_id res chain seq x y z
N MET A 1 5.65 4.52 11.97
CA MET A 1 7.14 4.59 12.10
C MET A 1 7.55 5.33 13.37
N GLU A 2 6.93 6.48 13.66
CA GLU A 2 7.15 7.20 14.93
C GLU A 2 6.77 6.36 16.17
N GLU A 3 5.61 5.70 16.14
CA GLU A 3 5.19 4.77 17.20
C GLU A 3 6.22 3.64 17.40
N ALA A 4 6.75 3.07 16.32
CA ALA A 4 7.81 2.04 16.40
C ALA A 4 9.10 2.59 17.03
N ALA A 5 9.47 3.85 16.75
CA ALA A 5 10.63 4.50 17.37
C ALA A 5 10.43 4.64 18.88
N GLN A 6 9.24 5.08 19.30
CA GLN A 6 8.87 5.21 20.72
C GLN A 6 8.88 3.85 21.43
N LEU A 7 8.37 2.80 20.79
CA LEU A 7 8.38 1.44 21.33
C LEU A 7 9.80 0.89 21.50
N TYR A 8 10.69 1.06 20.50
CA TYR A 8 12.08 0.63 20.63
C TYR A 8 12.86 1.44 21.67
N ALA A 9 12.62 2.75 21.76
CA ALA A 9 13.21 3.59 22.81
C ALA A 9 12.76 3.13 24.21
N SER A 10 11.48 2.81 24.37
CA SER A 10 10.92 2.28 25.62
C SER A 10 11.51 0.90 25.95
N ALA A 11 11.62 0.01 24.97
CA ALA A 11 12.24 -1.30 25.14
C ALA A 11 13.70 -1.19 25.61
N ARG A 12 14.47 -0.23 25.06
CA ARG A 12 15.85 0.04 25.50
C ARG A 12 15.89 0.47 26.97
N VAL A 13 15.05 1.42 27.38
CA VAL A 13 14.98 1.88 28.78
C VAL A 13 14.66 0.74 29.73
N ILE A 14 13.70 -0.12 29.36
CA ILE A 14 13.32 -1.30 30.14
C ILE A 14 14.49 -2.29 30.22
N ALA A 15 15.14 -2.61 29.10
CA ALA A 15 16.27 -3.52 29.04
C ALA A 15 17.44 -3.05 29.92
N THR A 16 17.78 -1.76 29.85
CA THR A 16 18.82 -1.16 30.69
C THR A 16 18.44 -1.21 32.18
N ARG A 17 17.17 -0.98 32.52
CA ARG A 17 16.69 -1.04 33.92
C ARG A 17 16.70 -2.47 34.48
N ILE A 18 16.37 -3.46 33.66
CA ILE A 18 16.43 -4.89 34.02
C ILE A 18 17.90 -5.36 34.12
N GLY A 19 18.82 -4.64 33.48
CA GLY A 19 20.24 -5.00 33.47
C GLY A 19 20.56 -6.16 32.53
N ASP A 20 19.68 -6.47 31.57
CA ASP A 20 19.92 -7.49 30.55
C ASP A 20 20.67 -6.87 29.35
N PRO A 21 21.96 -7.20 29.16
CA PRO A 21 22.74 -6.62 28.08
C PRO A 21 22.35 -7.17 26.71
N GLY A 22 21.81 -8.39 26.63
CA GLY A 22 21.34 -9.00 25.39
C GLY A 22 20.11 -8.28 24.86
N LEU A 23 19.13 -8.01 25.73
CA LEU A 23 17.95 -7.20 25.38
C LEU A 23 18.33 -5.79 24.97
N THR A 24 19.35 -5.20 25.62
CA THR A 24 19.87 -3.88 25.25
C THR A 24 20.42 -3.89 23.82
N VAL A 25 21.26 -4.87 23.47
CA VAL A 25 21.77 -5.02 22.10
C VAL A 25 20.63 -5.22 21.10
N LEU A 26 19.66 -6.11 21.38
CA LEU A 26 18.54 -6.34 20.47
C LEU A 26 17.68 -5.09 20.23
N ALA A 27 17.47 -4.26 21.25
CA ALA A 27 16.76 -2.99 21.12
C ALA A 27 17.53 -2.00 20.22
N LEU A 28 18.85 -1.90 20.38
CA LEU A 28 19.72 -1.07 19.54
C LEU A 28 19.72 -1.54 18.07
N LEU A 29 19.77 -2.85 17.82
CA LEU A 29 19.64 -3.41 16.47
C LEU A 29 18.27 -3.10 15.84
N GLY A 30 17.21 -3.07 16.66
CA GLY A 30 15.87 -2.64 16.26
C GLY A 30 15.83 -1.18 15.81
N LEU A 31 16.44 -0.28 16.60
CA LEU A 31 16.58 1.15 16.25
C LEU A 31 17.38 1.33 14.96
N SER A 32 18.53 0.67 14.83
CA SER A 32 19.34 0.70 13.61
C SER A 32 18.51 0.32 12.38
N ARG A 33 17.76 -0.79 12.44
CA ARG A 33 16.88 -1.21 11.34
C ARG A 33 15.79 -0.19 11.02
N LEU A 34 15.19 0.42 12.05
CA LEU A 34 14.13 1.40 11.89
C LEU A 34 14.64 2.66 11.17
N TYR A 35 15.73 3.24 11.66
CA TYR A 35 16.31 4.45 11.08
C TYR A 35 16.84 4.22 9.66
N ARG A 36 17.38 3.04 9.36
CA ARG A 36 17.75 2.67 7.99
C ARG A 36 16.55 2.64 7.05
N ARG A 37 15.38 2.16 7.50
CA ARG A 37 14.14 2.18 6.70
C ARG A 37 13.56 3.58 6.51
N MET A 38 13.99 4.54 7.33
CA MET A 38 13.64 5.96 7.21
C MET A 38 14.68 6.75 6.40
N ASP A 39 15.64 6.06 5.75
CA ASP A 39 16.74 6.67 4.99
C ASP A 39 17.67 7.56 5.85
N LYS A 40 17.68 7.33 7.17
CA LYS A 40 18.57 8.01 8.14
C LYS A 40 19.78 7.11 8.43
N THR A 41 20.68 7.03 7.46
CA THR A 41 21.77 6.04 7.41
C THR A 41 22.83 6.23 8.50
N GLU A 42 23.24 7.47 8.76
CA GLU A 42 24.19 7.80 9.84
C GLU A 42 23.66 7.39 11.21
N VAL A 43 22.42 7.80 11.54
CA VAL A 43 21.76 7.42 12.80
C VAL A 43 21.62 5.90 12.92
N ALA A 44 21.31 5.21 11.80
CA ALA A 44 21.23 3.75 11.80
C ALA A 44 22.59 3.09 12.08
N TRP A 45 23.68 3.70 11.61
CA TRP A 45 25.04 3.24 11.85
C TRP A 45 25.41 3.41 13.33
N ASP A 46 25.15 4.59 13.92
CA ASP A 46 25.44 4.87 15.34
C ASP A 46 24.80 3.84 16.27
N TRP A 47 23.52 3.52 16.03
CA TRP A 47 22.82 2.49 16.82
C TRP A 47 23.43 1.10 16.63
N ALA A 48 23.89 0.75 15.44
CA ALA A 48 24.54 -0.53 15.19
C ALA A 48 25.94 -0.61 15.81
N ASP A 49 26.67 0.51 15.83
CA ASP A 49 27.99 0.62 16.45
C ASP A 49 27.91 0.56 17.98
N GLU A 50 26.91 1.22 18.57
CA GLU A 50 26.61 1.10 20.00
C GLU A 50 26.26 -0.36 20.34
N ALA A 51 25.41 -1.01 19.53
CA ALA A 51 25.05 -2.41 19.69
C ALA A 51 26.29 -3.34 19.65
N LEU A 52 27.21 -3.06 18.73
CA LEU A 52 28.46 -3.80 18.58
C LEU A 52 29.37 -3.64 19.80
N THR A 53 29.48 -2.41 20.31
CA THR A 53 30.26 -2.09 21.51
C THR A 53 29.72 -2.85 22.72
N TRP A 54 28.40 -2.86 22.91
CA TRP A 54 27.76 -3.63 23.97
C TRP A 54 27.98 -5.14 23.82
N ALA A 55 27.77 -5.68 22.62
CA ALA A 55 27.94 -7.12 22.36
C ALA A 55 29.37 -7.60 22.67
N ARG A 56 30.38 -6.80 22.29
CA ARG A 56 31.79 -7.07 22.60
C ARG A 56 32.09 -7.00 24.09
N ARG A 57 31.58 -5.97 24.76
CA ARG A 57 31.78 -5.78 26.21
C ARG A 57 31.25 -6.96 27.02
N VAL A 58 30.13 -7.52 26.59
CA VAL A 58 29.45 -8.63 27.29
C VAL A 58 30.00 -10.00 26.84
N GLY A 59 30.68 -10.07 25.70
CA GLY A 59 31.25 -11.31 25.15
C GLY A 59 30.24 -12.18 24.40
N TYR A 60 29.08 -11.63 24.01
CA TYR A 60 28.06 -12.38 23.26
C TYR A 60 28.40 -12.42 21.76
N VAL A 61 29.18 -13.43 21.36
CA VAL A 61 29.70 -13.59 19.98
C VAL A 61 28.61 -13.58 18.91
N HIS A 62 27.45 -14.20 19.19
CA HIS A 62 26.33 -14.20 18.24
C HIS A 62 25.72 -12.80 18.05
N LEU A 63 25.60 -12.01 19.12
CA LEU A 63 25.14 -10.63 19.05
C LEU A 63 26.18 -9.72 18.40
N GLU A 64 27.47 -10.00 18.59
CA GLU A 64 28.55 -9.30 17.87
C GLU A 64 28.38 -9.51 16.35
N GLY A 65 28.16 -10.76 15.91
CA GLY A 65 27.87 -11.08 14.52
C GLY A 65 26.63 -10.36 13.98
N MET A 66 25.54 -10.31 14.75
CA MET A 66 24.31 -9.58 14.36
C MET A 66 24.53 -8.07 14.28
N ALA A 67 25.30 -7.49 15.19
CA ALA A 67 25.63 -6.07 15.20
C ALA A 67 26.52 -5.67 14.02
N LEU A 68 27.51 -6.50 13.67
CA LEU A 68 28.30 -6.32 12.45
C LEU A 68 27.41 -6.36 11.20
N LEU A 69 26.44 -7.27 11.11
CA LEU A 69 25.49 -7.29 9.99
C LEU A 69 24.61 -6.04 9.91
N ALA A 70 24.21 -5.48 11.06
CA ALA A 70 23.43 -4.25 11.10
C ALA A 70 24.28 -3.05 10.66
N ARG A 71 25.51 -2.95 11.18
CA ARG A 71 26.46 -1.89 10.87
C ARG A 71 26.89 -1.92 9.40
N ALA A 72 27.15 -3.12 8.85
CA ALA A 72 27.43 -3.30 7.42
C ALA A 72 26.28 -2.82 6.53
N ARG A 73 25.03 -3.11 6.90
CA ARG A 73 23.87 -2.61 6.14
C ARG A 73 23.70 -1.09 6.24
N ALA A 74 24.04 -0.48 7.37
CA ALA A 74 24.01 0.97 7.53
C ALA A 74 25.13 1.63 6.70
N ALA A 75 26.35 1.08 6.78
CA ALA A 75 27.50 1.50 5.98
C ALA A 75 27.20 1.40 4.47
N TRP A 76 26.64 0.28 4.02
CA TRP A 76 26.15 0.11 2.65
C TRP A 76 25.21 1.24 2.23
N ALA A 77 24.18 1.52 3.05
CA ALA A 77 23.18 2.53 2.73
C ALA A 77 23.78 3.94 2.70
N GLY A 78 24.84 4.19 3.48
CA GLY A 78 25.63 5.41 3.45
C GLY A 78 26.68 5.47 2.33
N GLY A 79 26.87 4.40 1.55
CA GLY A 79 27.86 4.33 0.46
C GLY A 79 29.27 3.91 0.90
N ASP A 80 29.49 3.57 2.17
CA ASP A 80 30.77 3.07 2.68
C ASP A 80 30.86 1.54 2.50
N TRP A 81 31.17 1.12 1.28
CA TRP A 81 31.24 -0.30 0.92
C TRP A 81 32.47 -0.99 1.53
N GLU A 82 33.56 -0.27 1.79
CA GLU A 82 34.77 -0.81 2.41
C GLU A 82 34.50 -1.21 3.88
N ALA A 83 33.88 -0.31 4.66
CA ALA A 83 33.47 -0.63 6.02
C ALA A 83 32.44 -1.77 6.05
N ALA A 84 31.50 -1.78 5.11
CA ALA A 84 30.53 -2.87 4.98
C ALA A 84 31.21 -4.21 4.71
N GLU A 85 32.16 -4.27 3.79
CA GLU A 85 32.91 -5.50 3.46
C GLU A 85 33.64 -6.05 4.69
N LYS A 86 34.38 -5.18 5.39
CA LYS A 86 35.16 -5.53 6.57
C LYS A 86 34.28 -6.13 7.66
N ASP A 87 33.13 -5.53 7.91
CA ASP A 87 32.17 -6.01 8.90
C ASP A 87 31.56 -7.35 8.52
N LEU A 88 31.21 -7.54 7.24
CA LEU A 88 30.64 -8.79 6.74
C LEU A 88 31.62 -9.95 6.84
N ARG A 89 32.88 -9.76 6.42
CA ARG A 89 33.92 -10.78 6.55
C ARG A 89 34.17 -11.15 8.01
N ARG A 90 34.18 -10.17 8.91
CA ARG A 90 34.30 -10.42 10.35
C ARG A 90 33.09 -11.19 10.89
N ALA A 91 31.88 -10.80 10.50
CA ALA A 91 30.65 -11.47 10.92
C ALA A 91 30.62 -12.94 10.47
N ILE A 92 30.98 -13.21 9.22
CA ILE A 92 31.09 -14.59 8.68
C ILE A 92 32.08 -15.41 9.50
N THR A 93 33.26 -14.85 9.80
CA THR A 93 34.30 -15.54 10.59
C THR A 93 33.79 -15.91 11.99
N LEU A 94 33.08 -14.99 12.65
CA LEU A 94 32.53 -15.23 13.99
C LEU A 94 31.37 -16.24 14.01
N MET A 95 30.49 -16.17 13.01
CA MET A 95 29.25 -16.96 13.00
C MET A 95 29.40 -18.36 12.42
N THR A 96 30.45 -18.61 11.62
CA THR A 96 30.67 -19.92 10.97
C THR A 96 30.81 -21.06 11.98
N PRO A 97 31.68 -20.97 13.01
CA PRO A 97 31.82 -22.03 14.02
C PRO A 97 30.56 -22.23 14.85
N LEU A 98 29.72 -21.20 14.97
CA LEU A 98 28.50 -21.22 15.77
C LEU A 98 27.29 -21.78 14.99
N HIS A 99 27.44 -22.10 13.71
CA HIS A 99 26.39 -22.62 12.83
C HIS A 99 25.11 -21.75 12.79
N PHE A 100 25.25 -20.41 12.84
CA PHE A 100 24.13 -19.47 12.73
C PHE A 100 23.61 -19.40 11.28
N LYS A 101 22.91 -20.45 10.83
CA LYS A 101 22.54 -20.71 9.42
C LYS A 101 21.87 -19.52 8.73
N TYR A 102 20.89 -18.89 9.38
CA TYR A 102 20.17 -17.73 8.83
C TYR A 102 21.08 -16.51 8.64
N HIS A 103 21.81 -16.12 9.68
CA HIS A 103 22.68 -14.94 9.64
C HIS A 103 23.87 -15.13 8.72
N LEU A 104 24.38 -16.35 8.57
CA LEU A 104 25.40 -16.69 7.58
C LEU A 104 24.86 -16.55 6.15
N ALA A 105 23.67 -17.09 5.85
CA ALA A 105 23.05 -16.94 4.53
C ALA A 105 22.92 -15.46 4.14
N LEU A 106 22.48 -14.64 5.11
CA LEU A 106 22.37 -13.20 4.94
C LEU A 106 23.73 -12.51 4.80
N ALA A 107 24.73 -12.86 5.62
CA ALA A 107 26.05 -12.25 5.56
C ALA A 107 26.74 -12.48 4.21
N TRP A 108 26.66 -13.71 3.69
CA TRP A 108 27.17 -14.05 2.36
C TRP A 108 26.43 -13.29 1.26
N LEU A 109 25.09 -13.16 1.36
CA LEU A 109 24.30 -12.41 0.37
C LEU A 109 24.71 -10.92 0.33
N LEU A 110 24.86 -10.30 1.51
CA LEU A 110 25.31 -8.91 1.62
C LEU A 110 26.75 -8.76 1.10
N LEU A 111 27.63 -9.73 1.39
CA LEU A 111 29.02 -9.69 0.94
C LEU A 111 29.11 -9.77 -0.58
N ALA A 112 28.36 -10.68 -1.22
CA ALA A 112 28.28 -10.77 -2.68
C ALA A 112 27.85 -9.42 -3.28
N GLY A 113 26.85 -8.78 -2.67
CA GLY A 113 26.44 -7.43 -3.05
C GLY A 113 27.58 -6.43 -3.02
N VAL A 114 28.39 -6.46 -1.94
CA VAL A 114 29.44 -5.44 -1.68
C VAL A 114 30.52 -5.61 -2.71
N LEU A 115 30.94 -6.86 -2.93
CA LEU A 115 31.94 -7.20 -3.93
C LEU A 115 31.50 -6.72 -5.31
N LEU A 116 30.24 -6.97 -5.69
CA LEU A 116 29.69 -6.49 -6.97
C LEU A 116 29.75 -4.95 -7.10
N HIS A 117 29.35 -4.21 -6.05
CA HIS A 117 29.39 -2.74 -6.09
C HIS A 117 30.81 -2.18 -6.12
N SER A 118 31.74 -2.84 -5.44
CA SER A 118 33.16 -2.50 -5.41
C SER A 118 33.93 -2.95 -6.66
N GLY A 119 33.27 -3.60 -7.63
CA GLY A 119 33.90 -4.13 -8.84
C GLY A 119 34.85 -5.32 -8.58
N GLN A 120 34.71 -5.98 -7.42
CA GLN A 120 35.45 -7.18 -7.05
C GLN A 120 34.69 -8.44 -7.49
N GLU A 121 35.40 -9.57 -7.56
CA GLU A 121 34.81 -10.87 -7.91
C GLU A 121 33.88 -11.38 -6.80
N GLU A 122 32.60 -11.57 -7.15
CA GLU A 122 31.52 -11.88 -6.21
C GLU A 122 31.01 -13.33 -6.28
N ASP A 123 31.46 -14.10 -7.28
CA ASP A 123 30.88 -15.39 -7.68
C ASP A 123 30.84 -16.41 -6.53
N ASP A 124 31.94 -16.56 -5.79
CA ASP A 124 32.02 -17.47 -4.64
C ASP A 124 31.06 -17.06 -3.51
N ALA A 125 31.00 -15.76 -3.22
CA ALA A 125 30.13 -15.23 -2.18
C ALA A 125 28.65 -15.38 -2.56
N TRP A 126 28.33 -15.20 -3.85
CA TRP A 126 27.00 -15.42 -4.40
C TRP A 126 26.59 -16.89 -4.31
N ALA A 127 27.43 -17.81 -4.79
CA ALA A 127 27.16 -19.25 -4.76
C ALA A 127 26.93 -19.74 -3.32
N GLU A 128 27.77 -19.29 -2.38
CA GLU A 128 27.63 -19.61 -0.96
C GLU A 128 26.33 -19.05 -0.35
N ALA A 129 25.95 -17.83 -0.74
CA ALA A 129 24.68 -17.24 -0.33
C ALA A 129 23.48 -18.05 -0.85
N VAL A 130 23.46 -18.40 -2.14
CA VAL A 130 22.35 -19.13 -2.77
C VAL A 130 22.22 -20.54 -2.18
N ASP A 131 23.33 -21.27 -2.00
CA ASP A 131 23.28 -22.61 -1.40
C ASP A 131 22.72 -22.56 0.03
N ARG A 132 23.15 -21.59 0.84
CA ARG A 132 22.65 -21.41 2.21
C ARG A 132 21.19 -21.01 2.25
N ILE A 133 20.75 -20.10 1.39
CA ILE A 133 19.33 -19.70 1.25
C ILE A 133 18.49 -20.92 0.88
N ARG A 134 18.95 -21.72 -0.09
CA ARG A 134 18.25 -22.92 -0.55
C ARG A 134 18.15 -23.98 0.55
N ARG A 135 19.27 -24.35 1.18
CA ARG A 135 19.32 -25.37 2.26
C ARG A 135 18.52 -24.95 3.49
N GLY A 136 18.56 -23.66 3.83
CA GLY A 136 17.82 -23.08 4.95
C GLY A 136 16.36 -22.71 4.66
N ARG A 137 15.92 -22.82 3.40
CA ARG A 137 14.60 -22.35 2.91
C ARG A 137 14.34 -20.85 3.18
N TYR A 138 15.40 -20.03 3.17
CA TYR A 138 15.34 -18.59 3.48
C TYR A 138 15.02 -17.71 2.26
N HIS A 139 14.19 -18.18 1.33
CA HIS A 139 13.91 -17.47 0.06
C HIS A 139 13.33 -16.06 0.24
N PHE A 140 12.66 -15.80 1.38
CA PHE A 140 12.18 -14.46 1.74
C PHE A 140 13.30 -13.42 1.84
N LEU A 141 14.56 -13.83 2.06
CA LEU A 141 15.72 -12.93 2.04
C LEU A 141 15.91 -12.26 0.68
N LEU A 142 15.52 -12.94 -0.41
CA LEU A 142 15.61 -12.40 -1.77
C LEU A 142 14.72 -11.16 -1.93
N GLU A 143 13.54 -11.15 -1.30
CA GLU A 143 12.66 -9.98 -1.28
C GLU A 143 13.11 -8.95 -0.25
N GLN A 144 13.55 -9.40 0.94
CA GLN A 144 13.99 -8.50 1.99
C GLN A 144 15.19 -7.64 1.58
N GLU A 145 16.13 -8.23 0.85
CA GLU A 145 17.35 -7.57 0.35
C GLU A 145 17.31 -7.37 -1.17
N ARG A 146 16.11 -7.18 -1.74
CA ARG A 146 15.86 -7.08 -3.19
C ARG A 146 16.79 -6.11 -3.91
N ALA A 147 17.08 -4.96 -3.31
CA ALA A 147 17.97 -3.94 -3.89
C ALA A 147 19.40 -4.46 -4.13
N ILE A 148 19.86 -5.42 -3.32
CA ILE A 148 21.17 -6.07 -3.45
C ILE A 148 21.08 -7.27 -4.40
N VAL A 149 20.00 -8.06 -4.27
CA VAL A 149 19.77 -9.30 -5.02
C VAL A 149 19.59 -9.06 -6.51
N LEU A 150 18.84 -8.02 -6.91
CA LEU A 150 18.51 -7.79 -8.32
C LEU A 150 19.73 -7.49 -9.21
N PRO A 151 20.67 -6.60 -8.82
CA PRO A 151 21.93 -6.42 -9.54
C PRO A 151 22.74 -7.72 -9.66
N LEU A 152 22.82 -8.51 -8.58
CA LEU A 152 23.52 -9.81 -8.58
C LEU A 152 22.91 -10.77 -9.60
N ILE A 153 21.58 -10.95 -9.58
CA ILE A 153 20.90 -11.80 -10.58
C ILE A 153 21.20 -11.29 -12.00
N ALA A 154 21.10 -9.99 -12.25
CA ALA A 154 21.34 -9.43 -13.58
C ALA A 154 22.77 -9.70 -14.07
N ARG A 155 23.76 -9.55 -13.17
CA ARG A 155 25.17 -9.84 -13.43
C ARG A 155 25.41 -11.33 -13.71
N GLN A 156 24.82 -12.22 -12.92
CA GLN A 156 24.96 -13.67 -13.04
C GLN A 156 24.25 -14.22 -14.29
N MET A 157 23.12 -13.62 -14.71
CA MET A 157 22.46 -13.97 -15.97
C MET A 157 23.31 -13.67 -17.21
N CYS A 158 24.24 -12.72 -17.13
CA CYS A 158 25.19 -12.40 -18.19
C CYS A 158 26.54 -13.14 -18.05
N HIS A 159 26.68 -14.04 -17.08
CA HIS A 159 27.92 -14.77 -16.84
C HIS A 159 28.26 -15.71 -18.00
N LYS A 160 29.56 -15.97 -18.22
CA LYS A 160 30.02 -16.83 -19.34
C LYS A 160 29.68 -18.30 -19.09
N ALA A 161 29.79 -18.75 -17.85
CA ALA A 161 29.52 -20.13 -17.46
C ALA A 161 28.00 -20.40 -17.32
N PRO A 162 27.47 -21.49 -17.89
CA PRO A 162 26.04 -21.77 -17.94
C PRO A 162 25.42 -22.04 -16.56
N GLU A 163 26.15 -22.65 -15.63
CA GLU A 163 25.67 -22.95 -14.28
C GLU A 163 25.25 -21.70 -13.50
N HIS A 164 26.01 -20.62 -13.59
CA HIS A 164 25.69 -19.32 -13.00
C HIS A 164 24.40 -18.72 -13.57
N ARG A 165 24.22 -18.82 -14.91
CA ARG A 165 23.01 -18.31 -15.56
C ARG A 165 21.77 -19.11 -15.14
N THR A 166 21.89 -20.44 -15.06
CA THR A 166 20.81 -21.31 -14.61
C THR A 166 20.43 -21.03 -13.16
N GLU A 167 21.42 -20.90 -12.27
CA GLU A 167 21.17 -20.54 -10.87
C GLU A 167 20.49 -19.17 -10.74
N ALA A 168 20.97 -18.15 -11.47
CA ALA A 168 20.36 -16.83 -11.46
C ALA A 168 18.90 -16.85 -11.95
N CYS A 169 18.61 -17.61 -13.01
CA CYS A 169 17.24 -17.83 -13.50
C CYS A 169 16.36 -18.51 -12.44
N ASP A 170 16.89 -19.47 -11.69
CA ASP A 170 16.17 -20.14 -10.60
C ASP A 170 15.85 -19.18 -9.45
N VAL A 171 16.84 -18.37 -9.04
CA VAL A 171 16.66 -17.35 -8.02
C VAL A 171 15.64 -16.30 -8.47
N LEU A 172 15.71 -15.85 -9.72
CA LEU A 172 14.74 -14.92 -10.30
C LEU A 172 13.32 -15.50 -10.31
N ARG A 173 13.15 -16.76 -10.70
CA ARG A 173 11.85 -17.44 -10.68
C ARG A 173 11.27 -17.51 -9.26
N ARG A 174 12.11 -17.80 -8.25
CA ARG A 174 11.69 -17.84 -6.84
C ARG A 174 11.33 -16.45 -6.31
N LEU A 175 12.09 -15.41 -6.67
CA LEU A 175 11.76 -14.03 -6.33
C LEU A 175 10.45 -13.57 -6.97
N ALA A 176 10.22 -13.93 -8.24
CA ALA A 176 8.97 -13.65 -8.97
C ALA A 176 7.76 -14.35 -8.35
N ALA A 177 7.96 -15.54 -7.78
CA ALA A 177 6.92 -16.28 -7.04
C ALA A 177 6.68 -15.75 -5.62
N THR A 178 7.57 -14.92 -5.09
CA THR A 178 7.41 -14.30 -3.76
C THR A 178 6.53 -13.06 -3.89
N PRO A 179 5.39 -12.98 -3.17
CA PRO A 179 4.53 -11.79 -3.22
C PRO A 179 5.32 -10.54 -2.84
N PRO A 180 5.25 -9.46 -3.62
CA PRO A 180 5.88 -8.20 -3.24
C PRO A 180 5.06 -7.54 -2.12
N ALA A 181 5.58 -6.46 -1.53
CA ALA A 181 4.91 -5.79 -0.42
C ALA A 181 3.46 -5.37 -0.77
N PRO A 182 2.49 -5.57 0.15
CA PRO A 182 1.12 -5.14 -0.08
C PRO A 182 1.02 -3.64 -0.28
N LEU A 183 -0.01 -3.23 -1.01
CA LEU A 183 -0.30 -1.82 -1.22
C LEU A 183 -1.34 -1.31 -0.21
N ARG A 184 -1.23 -0.05 0.18
CA ARG A 184 -2.33 0.70 0.80
C ARG A 184 -2.71 1.82 -0.17
N ILE A 185 -3.93 1.74 -0.70
CA ILE A 185 -4.38 2.57 -1.81
C ILE A 185 -5.58 3.40 -1.35
N HIS A 186 -5.37 4.71 -1.25
CA HIS A 186 -6.41 5.71 -1.02
C HIS A 186 -6.97 6.17 -2.37
N THR A 187 -8.29 6.28 -2.45
CA THR A 187 -9.01 6.54 -3.70
C THR A 187 -10.18 7.52 -3.57
N LEU A 188 -10.71 7.74 -2.37
CA LEU A 188 -11.91 8.55 -2.11
C LEU A 188 -11.48 9.95 -1.64
N GLY A 189 -11.72 10.97 -2.46
CA GLY A 189 -11.38 12.37 -2.18
C GLY A 189 -9.90 12.73 -2.41
N HIS A 190 -8.98 11.81 -2.13
CA HIS A 190 -7.57 11.93 -2.48
C HIS A 190 -7.02 10.60 -2.99
N PHE A 191 -5.91 10.67 -3.73
CA PHE A 191 -5.21 9.49 -4.23
C PHE A 191 -3.81 9.41 -3.64
N ASP A 192 -3.54 8.31 -2.96
CA ASP A 192 -2.21 8.02 -2.43
C ASP A 192 -1.97 6.51 -2.42
N VAL A 193 -0.73 6.11 -2.65
CA VAL A 193 -0.37 4.69 -2.71
C VAL A 193 0.91 4.46 -1.94
N TRP A 194 0.82 3.57 -0.97
CA TRP A 194 1.95 3.14 -0.16
C TRP A 194 2.28 1.68 -0.47
N GLN A 195 3.55 1.39 -0.65
CA GLN A 195 4.09 0.04 -0.75
C GLN A 195 4.84 -0.26 0.55
N GLY A 196 4.19 -0.97 1.47
CA GLY A 196 4.67 -1.05 2.85
C GLY A 196 4.90 0.36 3.43
N PRO A 197 6.10 0.71 3.93
CA PRO A 197 6.39 2.04 4.46
C PRO A 197 6.71 3.10 3.40
N ARG A 198 6.85 2.71 2.12
CA ARG A 198 7.28 3.60 1.05
C ARG A 198 6.07 4.22 0.36
N ARG A 199 5.88 5.53 0.52
CA ARG A 199 4.94 6.28 -0.31
C ARG A 199 5.45 6.35 -1.74
N ILE A 200 4.61 6.02 -2.72
CA ILE A 200 4.95 6.22 -4.14
C ILE A 200 4.71 7.70 -4.47
N PRO A 201 5.74 8.46 -4.86
CA PRO A 201 5.62 9.91 -4.99
C PRO A 201 4.76 10.29 -6.20
N GLU A 202 4.04 11.41 -6.12
CA GLU A 202 3.09 11.85 -7.16
C GLU A 202 3.72 11.97 -8.55
N ARG A 203 4.99 12.42 -8.61
CA ARG A 203 5.78 12.49 -9.86
C ARG A 203 5.95 11.14 -10.57
N ALA A 204 5.75 10.01 -9.89
CA ALA A 204 5.81 8.69 -10.51
C ALA A 204 4.51 8.37 -11.26
N TRP A 205 3.36 8.85 -10.77
CA TRP A 205 2.04 8.65 -11.36
C TRP A 205 1.79 9.52 -12.58
N SER A 206 2.34 10.74 -12.60
CA SER A 206 2.16 11.68 -13.72
C SER A 206 2.96 11.31 -14.98
N LYS A 207 3.96 10.43 -14.87
CA LYS A 207 4.80 10.04 -16.02
C LYS A 207 4.02 9.17 -17.00
N ARG A 208 3.97 9.60 -18.26
CA ARG A 208 3.48 8.79 -19.39
C ARG A 208 2.13 8.12 -19.09
N ARG A 209 1.19 8.84 -18.45
CA ARG A 209 -0.14 8.32 -18.05
C ARG A 209 -0.13 7.04 -17.18
N ALA A 210 0.97 6.73 -16.48
CA ALA A 210 1.07 5.56 -15.60
C ALA A 210 0.00 5.51 -14.51
N GLY A 211 -0.30 6.66 -13.89
CA GLY A 211 -1.36 6.76 -12.88
C GLY A 211 -2.76 6.55 -13.44
N VAL A 212 -3.02 6.96 -14.69
CA VAL A 212 -4.32 6.72 -15.34
C VAL A 212 -4.47 5.21 -15.62
N LEU A 213 -3.41 4.58 -16.16
CA LEU A 213 -3.40 3.12 -16.37
C LEU A 213 -3.63 2.35 -15.06
N PHE A 214 -2.94 2.73 -13.99
CA PHE A 214 -3.11 2.09 -12.68
C PHE A 214 -4.55 2.18 -12.18
N ARG A 215 -5.16 3.37 -12.24
CA ARG A 215 -6.52 3.62 -11.76
C ARG A 215 -7.56 2.91 -12.60
N LEU A 216 -7.41 2.94 -13.93
CA LEU A 216 -8.26 2.19 -14.85
C LEU A 216 -8.24 0.69 -14.49
N LEU A 217 -7.06 0.11 -14.36
CA LEU A 217 -6.92 -1.31 -13.99
C LEU A 217 -7.46 -1.57 -12.59
N LEU A 218 -7.27 -0.67 -11.63
CA LEU A 218 -7.73 -0.84 -10.25
C LEU A 218 -9.25 -1.04 -10.17
N ILE A 219 -10.02 -0.30 -10.96
CA ILE A 219 -11.50 -0.38 -10.97
C ILE A 219 -12.05 -1.33 -12.03
N SER A 220 -11.18 -1.98 -12.81
CA SER A 220 -11.61 -2.91 -13.86
C SER A 220 -12.00 -4.27 -13.27
N PRO A 221 -12.96 -4.98 -13.90
CA PRO A 221 -13.24 -6.37 -13.56
C PRO A 221 -11.96 -7.21 -13.58
N GLN A 222 -11.75 -8.00 -12.52
CA GLN A 222 -10.53 -8.82 -12.31
C GLN A 222 -9.22 -8.03 -12.40
N ARG A 223 -9.30 -6.69 -12.35
CA ARG A 223 -8.20 -5.75 -12.56
C ARG A 223 -7.45 -5.96 -13.87
N SER A 224 -8.16 -6.41 -14.90
CA SER A 224 -7.61 -6.76 -16.21
C SER A 224 -8.37 -6.05 -17.32
N ARG A 225 -7.64 -5.64 -18.37
CA ARG A 225 -8.20 -5.07 -19.61
C ARG A 225 -7.36 -5.50 -20.80
N THR A 226 -8.00 -5.61 -21.96
CA THR A 226 -7.25 -5.79 -23.22
C THR A 226 -6.47 -4.52 -23.56
N GLN A 227 -5.40 -4.66 -24.33
CA GLN A 227 -4.63 -3.51 -24.82
C GLN A 227 -5.51 -2.54 -25.61
N GLU A 228 -6.46 -3.03 -26.41
CA GLU A 228 -7.43 -2.21 -27.15
C GLU A 228 -8.31 -1.37 -26.22
N GLN A 229 -8.88 -1.98 -25.17
CA GLN A 229 -9.70 -1.26 -24.20
C GLN A 229 -8.90 -0.20 -23.44
N ILE A 230 -7.64 -0.49 -23.12
CA ILE A 230 -6.74 0.47 -22.49
C ILE A 230 -6.43 1.62 -23.45
N VAL A 231 -6.17 1.32 -24.72
CA VAL A 231 -5.91 2.33 -25.74
C VAL A 231 -7.11 3.26 -25.91
N GLU A 232 -8.32 2.72 -26.02
CA GLU A 232 -9.54 3.52 -26.14
C GLU A 232 -9.73 4.43 -24.92
N ALA A 233 -9.52 3.90 -23.71
CA ALA A 233 -9.67 4.69 -22.48
C ALA A 233 -8.57 5.75 -22.28
N LEU A 234 -7.32 5.47 -22.66
CA LEU A 234 -6.19 6.36 -22.40
C LEU A 234 -5.87 7.27 -23.58
N TRP A 235 -6.20 6.92 -24.82
CA TRP A 235 -5.91 7.71 -26.01
C TRP A 235 -7.06 7.55 -27.03
N PRO A 236 -8.25 8.08 -26.72
CA PRO A 236 -9.42 7.94 -27.58
C PRO A 236 -9.13 8.44 -29.00
N GLY A 237 -9.61 7.69 -29.99
CA GLY A 237 -9.43 7.99 -31.41
C GLY A 237 -8.05 7.67 -32.00
N LYS A 238 -7.12 7.07 -31.25
CA LYS A 238 -5.89 6.50 -31.81
C LYS A 238 -6.09 5.05 -32.21
N ASP A 239 -5.60 4.68 -33.39
CA ASP A 239 -5.48 3.28 -33.76
C ASP A 239 -4.41 2.55 -32.92
N MET A 240 -4.47 1.22 -32.94
CA MET A 240 -3.56 0.38 -32.16
C MET A 240 -2.09 0.57 -32.56
N ALA A 241 -1.80 0.73 -33.84
CA ALA A 241 -0.43 0.89 -34.34
C ALA A 241 0.23 2.17 -33.79
N ALA A 242 -0.50 3.29 -33.77
CA ALA A 242 -0.02 4.56 -33.23
C ALA A 242 0.01 4.57 -31.70
N ALA A 243 -0.86 3.82 -31.03
CA ALA A 243 -0.96 3.79 -29.57
C ALA A 243 -0.01 2.78 -28.91
N GLN A 244 0.42 1.73 -29.61
CA GLN A 244 1.27 0.67 -29.05
C GLN A 244 2.56 1.20 -28.39
N PRO A 245 3.33 2.15 -28.98
CA PRO A 245 4.49 2.73 -28.31
C PRO A 245 4.13 3.50 -27.03
N LEU A 246 2.97 4.17 -27.00
CA LEU A 246 2.48 4.91 -25.84
C LEU A 246 2.05 3.97 -24.71
N LEU A 247 1.40 2.86 -25.07
CA LEU A 247 1.03 1.81 -24.15
C LEU A 247 2.27 1.18 -23.49
N HIS A 248 3.28 0.81 -24.29
CA HIS A 248 4.54 0.29 -23.75
C HIS A 248 5.24 1.29 -22.81
N GLN A 249 5.23 2.58 -23.15
CA GLN A 249 5.78 3.62 -22.27
C GLN A 249 5.00 3.74 -20.95
N SER A 250 3.66 3.67 -21.01
CA SER A 250 2.79 3.76 -19.84
C SER A 250 2.97 2.56 -18.91
N THR A 251 2.98 1.35 -19.47
CA THR A 251 3.26 0.08 -18.77
C THR A 251 4.66 0.09 -18.13
N SER A 252 5.68 0.57 -18.85
CA SER A 252 7.04 0.69 -18.33
C SER A 252 7.17 1.74 -17.22
N ALA A 253 6.46 2.87 -17.34
CA ALA A 253 6.42 3.90 -16.31
C ALA A 253 5.69 3.40 -15.05
N LEU A 254 4.55 2.73 -15.21
CA LEU A 254 3.79 2.12 -14.10
C LEU A 254 4.62 1.07 -13.37
N ARG A 255 5.25 0.16 -14.12
CA ARG A 255 6.16 -0.83 -13.55
C ARG A 255 7.28 -0.18 -12.74
N ARG A 256 7.87 0.90 -13.23
CA ARG A 256 8.94 1.62 -12.51
C ARG A 256 8.44 2.38 -11.28
N ALA A 257 7.20 2.84 -11.28
CA ALA A 257 6.59 3.45 -10.08
C ALA A 257 6.45 2.41 -8.95
N LEU A 258 5.95 1.22 -9.29
CA LEU A 258 5.69 0.13 -8.35
C LEU A 258 6.98 -0.63 -7.95
N GLU A 259 7.90 -0.83 -8.89
CA GLU A 259 9.13 -1.60 -8.72
C GLU A 259 10.33 -0.84 -9.32
N PRO A 260 10.81 0.24 -8.68
CA PRO A 260 11.87 1.09 -9.24
C PRO A 260 13.21 0.37 -9.42
N ASP A 261 13.50 -0.59 -8.54
CA ASP A 261 14.77 -1.32 -8.51
C ASP A 261 14.77 -2.51 -9.48
N LEU A 262 13.64 -2.82 -10.11
CA LEU A 262 13.47 -3.99 -10.96
C LEU A 262 14.13 -3.77 -12.34
N PRO A 263 15.15 -4.57 -12.73
CA PRO A 263 15.73 -4.50 -14.06
C PRO A 263 14.67 -4.66 -15.15
N ARG A 264 14.82 -3.95 -16.28
CA ARG A 264 13.78 -3.84 -17.33
C ARG A 264 13.34 -5.21 -17.88
N GLN A 265 14.27 -6.13 -18.00
CA GLN A 265 14.08 -7.45 -18.58
C GLN A 265 13.43 -8.48 -17.63
N PHE A 266 13.31 -8.17 -16.34
CA PHE A 266 12.70 -9.11 -15.38
C PHE A 266 11.18 -9.09 -15.49
N PRO A 267 10.43 -10.08 -14.99
CA PRO A 267 8.97 -9.98 -14.92
C PRO A 267 8.54 -9.05 -13.78
N SER A 268 7.52 -8.21 -14.03
CA SER A 268 6.88 -7.40 -12.99
C SER A 268 5.98 -8.29 -12.13
N ARG A 269 5.90 -7.99 -10.83
CA ARG A 269 5.07 -8.73 -9.87
C ARG A 269 3.74 -8.06 -9.56
N TYR A 270 3.61 -6.78 -9.89
CA TYR A 270 2.36 -6.04 -9.80
C TYR A 270 1.62 -5.94 -11.13
N LEU A 271 2.32 -6.13 -12.26
CA LEU A 271 1.75 -5.93 -13.59
C LEU A 271 2.06 -7.14 -14.46
N LEU A 272 1.02 -7.84 -14.87
CA LEU A 272 1.11 -8.99 -15.77
C LEU A 272 0.69 -8.56 -17.16
N VAL A 273 1.49 -8.89 -18.17
CA VAL A 273 1.15 -8.67 -19.58
C VAL A 273 1.15 -10.04 -20.26
N GLN A 274 -0.03 -10.55 -20.58
CA GLN A 274 -0.27 -11.88 -21.16
C GLN A 274 -1.48 -11.81 -22.08
N ASP A 275 -1.46 -12.52 -23.20
CA ASP A 275 -2.60 -12.68 -24.13
C ASP A 275 -3.29 -11.35 -24.46
N GLU A 276 -2.50 -10.34 -24.84
CA GLU A 276 -2.98 -8.98 -25.16
C GLU A 276 -3.78 -8.30 -24.03
N CYS A 277 -3.67 -8.80 -22.81
CA CYS A 277 -4.24 -8.22 -21.61
C CYS A 277 -3.15 -7.65 -20.71
N ILE A 278 -3.50 -6.59 -19.99
CA ILE A 278 -2.68 -6.04 -18.91
C ILE A 278 -3.48 -6.17 -17.62
N THR A 279 -2.92 -6.86 -16.65
CA THR A 279 -3.56 -7.15 -15.36
C THR A 279 -2.76 -6.54 -14.21
N LEU A 280 -3.43 -5.75 -13.37
CA LEU A 280 -2.88 -5.28 -12.10
C LEU A 280 -3.07 -6.38 -11.03
N ARG A 281 -1.96 -6.96 -10.58
CA ARG A 281 -1.91 -7.94 -9.50
C ARG A 281 -1.68 -7.23 -8.17
N LEU A 282 -2.70 -7.27 -7.30
CA LEU A 282 -2.56 -6.81 -5.92
C LEU A 282 -2.03 -7.95 -5.03
N PRO A 283 -0.93 -7.74 -4.29
CA PRO A 283 -0.42 -8.74 -3.37
C PRO A 283 -1.39 -9.00 -2.21
N PRO A 284 -1.38 -10.20 -1.60
CA PRO A 284 -2.15 -10.49 -0.40
C PRO A 284 -1.90 -9.46 0.71
N GLY A 285 -2.96 -9.04 1.40
CA GLY A 285 -2.90 -7.99 2.42
C GLY A 285 -2.93 -6.56 1.86
N THR A 286 -3.10 -6.40 0.54
CA THR A 286 -3.37 -5.07 -0.04
C THR A 286 -4.71 -4.54 0.45
N TRP A 287 -4.71 -3.27 0.87
CA TRP A 287 -5.88 -2.53 1.30
C TRP A 287 -6.25 -1.50 0.22
N VAL A 288 -7.50 -1.53 -0.22
CA VAL A 288 -8.04 -0.61 -1.23
C VAL A 288 -9.25 0.10 -0.63
N GLU A 289 -9.16 1.42 -0.49
CA GLU A 289 -10.11 2.23 0.29
C GLU A 289 -11.57 2.06 -0.15
N HIS A 290 -11.86 2.21 -1.45
CA HIS A 290 -13.23 2.09 -1.94
C HIS A 290 -13.80 0.66 -1.84
N GLU A 291 -12.95 -0.38 -1.88
CA GLU A 291 -13.40 -1.77 -1.67
C GLU A 291 -13.77 -2.01 -0.20
N VAL A 292 -12.97 -1.49 0.74
CA VAL A 292 -13.29 -1.55 2.17
C VAL A 292 -14.54 -0.73 2.50
N PHE A 293 -14.67 0.45 1.90
CA PHE A 293 -15.88 1.25 2.00
C PHE A 293 -17.13 0.46 1.61
N ILE A 294 -17.13 -0.19 0.44
CA ILE A 294 -18.27 -1.00 -0.02
C ILE A 294 -18.58 -2.15 0.95
N ASP A 295 -17.56 -2.88 1.41
CA ASP A 295 -17.73 -3.98 2.36
C ASP A 295 -18.36 -3.51 3.68
N LEU A 296 -17.94 -2.37 4.22
CA LEU A 296 -18.53 -1.77 5.42
C LEU A 296 -20.01 -1.39 5.21
N VAL A 297 -20.34 -0.76 4.08
CA VAL A 297 -21.74 -0.44 3.74
C VAL A 297 -22.59 -1.70 3.63
N GLN A 298 -22.08 -2.75 3.00
CA GLN A 298 -22.80 -4.03 2.86
C GLN A 298 -23.04 -4.73 4.20
N ARG A 299 -22.12 -4.59 5.15
CA ARG A 299 -22.26 -5.12 6.53
C ARG A 299 -23.12 -4.25 7.44
N GLY A 300 -23.53 -3.07 6.99
CA GLY A 300 -24.29 -2.11 7.79
C GLY A 300 -23.45 -1.31 8.79
N ALA A 301 -22.11 -1.32 8.66
CA ALA A 301 -21.20 -0.51 9.45
C ALA A 301 -21.08 0.90 8.85
N PHE A 302 -22.20 1.62 8.80
CA PHE A 302 -22.35 2.81 7.96
C PHE A 302 -21.46 3.98 8.41
N GLU A 303 -21.35 4.27 9.70
CA GLU A 303 -20.51 5.39 10.17
C GLU A 303 -19.02 5.13 9.92
N GLU A 304 -18.55 3.89 10.07
CA GLU A 304 -17.19 3.50 9.72
C GLU A 304 -16.94 3.65 8.21
N ALA A 305 -17.93 3.30 7.38
CA ALA A 305 -17.86 3.52 5.94
C ALA A 305 -17.79 5.01 5.60
N LEU A 306 -18.65 5.83 6.20
CA LEU A 306 -18.70 7.28 5.99
C LEU A 306 -17.39 7.96 6.39
N ALA A 307 -16.70 7.47 7.41
CA ALA A 307 -15.38 7.98 7.80
C ALA A 307 -14.28 7.77 6.73
N LEU A 308 -14.44 6.77 5.84
CA LEU A 308 -13.53 6.56 4.70
C LEU A 308 -13.88 7.42 3.48
N TYR A 309 -15.14 7.85 3.35
CA TYR A 309 -15.59 8.61 2.18
C TYR A 309 -15.27 10.10 2.35
N GLN A 310 -14.08 10.51 1.90
CA GLN A 310 -13.63 11.91 1.97
C GLN A 310 -13.93 12.72 0.69
N GLY A 311 -14.55 12.09 -0.31
CA GLY A 311 -14.90 12.69 -1.58
C GLY A 311 -14.99 11.67 -2.70
N GLU A 312 -15.30 12.15 -3.89
CA GLU A 312 -15.50 11.30 -5.07
C GLU A 312 -14.23 10.49 -5.43
N LEU A 313 -14.45 9.31 -6.01
CA LEU A 313 -13.39 8.48 -6.53
C LEU A 313 -12.58 9.25 -7.59
N PHE A 314 -11.26 9.34 -7.38
CA PHE A 314 -10.33 10.00 -8.31
C PHE A 314 -10.73 11.43 -8.70
N SER A 315 -11.27 12.21 -7.75
CA SER A 315 -11.73 13.60 -7.90
C SER A 315 -10.76 14.53 -8.65
N GLN A 316 -9.46 14.23 -8.67
CA GLN A 316 -8.45 14.97 -9.43
C GLN A 316 -8.48 14.74 -10.96
N TYR A 317 -9.35 13.85 -11.46
CA TYR A 317 -9.57 13.60 -12.89
C TYR A 317 -11.03 13.87 -13.30
N PRO A 318 -11.44 15.14 -13.41
CA PRO A 318 -12.83 15.50 -13.74
C PRO A 318 -13.27 15.06 -15.14
N TYR A 319 -12.34 14.69 -16.04
CA TYR A 319 -12.60 14.25 -17.41
C TYR A 319 -12.21 12.78 -17.63
N ALA A 320 -12.44 11.94 -16.63
CA ALA A 320 -12.15 10.51 -16.68
C ALA A 320 -13.39 9.70 -17.05
N ASP A 321 -13.77 9.69 -18.33
CA ASP A 321 -14.94 8.94 -18.81
C ASP A 321 -14.91 7.45 -18.42
N TRP A 322 -13.71 6.88 -18.33
CA TRP A 322 -13.48 5.50 -17.90
C TRP A 322 -13.82 5.23 -16.42
N ALA A 323 -13.97 6.27 -15.60
CA ALA A 323 -14.27 6.19 -14.17
C ALA A 323 -15.75 6.46 -13.85
N ILE A 324 -16.52 7.08 -14.75
CA ILE A 324 -17.88 7.59 -14.50
C ILE A 324 -18.78 6.51 -13.87
N TRP A 325 -18.81 5.32 -14.45
CA TRP A 325 -19.66 4.23 -13.95
C TRP A 325 -19.30 3.80 -12.52
N GLU A 326 -18.01 3.81 -12.18
CA GLU A 326 -17.56 3.44 -10.85
C GLU A 326 -17.78 4.57 -9.85
N GLN A 327 -17.62 5.83 -10.27
CA GLN A 327 -17.98 7.01 -9.49
C GLN A 327 -19.47 7.00 -9.12
N GLU A 328 -20.35 6.77 -10.10
CA GLU A 328 -21.80 6.67 -9.89
C GLU A 328 -22.14 5.50 -8.94
N ARG A 329 -21.54 4.33 -9.17
CA ARG A 329 -21.71 3.16 -8.30
C ARG A 329 -21.33 3.47 -6.86
N LEU A 330 -20.17 4.10 -6.63
CA LEU A 330 -19.72 4.48 -5.29
C LEU A 330 -20.59 5.58 -4.68
N GLY A 331 -21.11 6.51 -5.48
CA GLY A 331 -22.11 7.51 -5.07
C GLY A 331 -23.38 6.85 -4.53
N GLN A 332 -23.88 5.80 -5.19
CA GLN A 332 -25.03 5.03 -4.69
C GLN A 332 -24.74 4.33 -3.35
N TYR A 333 -23.52 3.77 -3.18
CA TYR A 333 -23.11 3.20 -1.89
C TYR A 333 -22.99 4.27 -0.80
N TYR A 334 -22.51 5.47 -1.13
CA TYR A 334 -22.43 6.59 -0.21
C TYR A 334 -23.82 7.06 0.23
N LEU A 335 -24.76 7.24 -0.70
CA LEU A 335 -26.14 7.57 -0.37
C LEU A 335 -26.78 6.50 0.51
N ARG A 336 -26.56 5.21 0.21
CA ARG A 336 -27.02 4.09 1.04
C ARG A 336 -26.43 4.14 2.45
N ALA A 337 -25.16 4.49 2.59
CA ALA A 337 -24.51 4.62 3.88
C ALA A 337 -25.12 5.75 4.71
N LEU A 338 -25.37 6.91 4.10
CA LEU A 338 -26.02 8.05 4.76
C LEU A 338 -27.43 7.71 5.24
N LEU A 339 -28.24 7.11 4.38
CA LEU A 339 -29.61 6.68 4.72
C LEU A 339 -29.60 5.64 5.84
N GLY A 340 -28.72 4.65 5.74
CA GLY A 340 -28.58 3.59 6.76
C GLY A 340 -28.07 4.12 8.10
N ALA A 341 -27.11 5.04 8.11
CA ALA A 341 -26.63 5.70 9.32
C ALA A 341 -27.74 6.56 9.97
N SER A 342 -28.53 7.28 9.15
CA SER A 342 -29.67 8.04 9.62
C SER A 342 -30.73 7.15 10.29
N GLU A 343 -31.04 6.00 9.69
CA GLU A 343 -32.00 5.04 10.22
C GLU A 343 -31.50 4.39 11.52
N GLN A 344 -30.23 3.99 11.58
CA GLN A 344 -29.60 3.46 12.80
C GLN A 344 -29.58 4.50 13.93
N ALA A 345 -29.31 5.77 13.61
CA ALA A 345 -29.34 6.85 14.59
C ALA A 345 -30.74 7.07 15.16
N LEU A 346 -31.80 7.04 14.34
CA LEU A 346 -33.18 7.08 14.82
C LEU A 346 -33.50 5.89 15.73
N ALA A 347 -33.14 4.68 15.32
CA ALA A 347 -33.35 3.47 16.12
C ALA A 347 -32.60 3.51 17.47
N ALA A 348 -31.45 4.18 17.52
CA ALA A 348 -30.67 4.41 18.73
C ALA A 348 -31.13 5.64 19.55
N ASN A 349 -32.24 6.29 19.16
CA ASN A 349 -32.77 7.50 19.78
C ASN A 349 -31.75 8.67 19.78
N GLN A 350 -31.03 8.84 18.68
CA GLN A 350 -30.06 9.92 18.42
C GLN A 350 -30.56 10.83 17.28
N PRO A 351 -31.65 11.58 17.48
CA PRO A 351 -32.34 12.30 16.41
C PRO A 351 -31.50 13.41 15.78
N GLU A 352 -30.61 14.09 16.52
CA GLU A 352 -29.73 15.11 15.94
C GLU A 352 -28.77 14.51 14.91
N ARG A 353 -28.22 13.31 15.20
CA ARG A 353 -27.34 12.59 14.29
C ARG A 353 -28.10 12.06 13.08
N ALA A 354 -29.32 11.56 13.29
CA ALA A 354 -30.19 11.17 12.20
C ALA A 354 -30.46 12.33 11.24
N LEU A 355 -30.83 13.50 11.78
CA LEU A 355 -31.08 14.70 10.99
C LEU A 355 -29.82 15.15 10.22
N GLN A 356 -28.64 15.06 10.85
CA GLN A 356 -27.37 15.34 10.19
C GLN A 356 -27.14 14.44 8.97
N TRP A 357 -27.32 13.12 9.13
CA TRP A 357 -27.13 12.16 8.04
C TRP A 357 -28.19 12.30 6.94
N ALA A 358 -29.45 12.56 7.31
CA ALA A 358 -30.52 12.84 6.36
C ALA A 358 -30.25 14.10 5.52
N ARG A 359 -29.73 15.18 6.14
CA ARG A 359 -29.34 16.39 5.40
C ARG A 359 -28.18 16.14 4.45
N ALA A 360 -27.14 15.43 4.90
CA ALA A 360 -26.04 15.03 4.03
C ALA A 360 -26.51 14.17 2.85
N ALA A 361 -27.52 13.30 3.04
CA ALA A 361 -28.11 12.54 1.95
C ALA A 361 -28.83 13.43 0.92
N LEU A 362 -29.49 14.51 1.37
CA LEU A 362 -30.15 15.49 0.49
C LEU A 362 -29.19 16.45 -0.20
N GLU A 363 -28.00 16.68 0.37
CA GLU A 363 -26.91 17.39 -0.32
C GLU A 363 -26.36 16.55 -1.49
N GLN A 364 -26.31 15.22 -1.31
CA GLN A 364 -25.86 14.30 -2.34
C GLN A 364 -26.93 14.03 -3.40
N GLU A 365 -28.16 13.75 -2.98
CA GLU A 365 -29.30 13.42 -3.85
C GLU A 365 -30.52 14.22 -3.41
N PRO A 366 -30.71 15.43 -4.00
CA PRO A 366 -31.78 16.35 -3.62
C PRO A 366 -33.20 15.80 -3.73
N TRP A 367 -33.41 14.75 -4.54
CA TRP A 367 -34.73 14.14 -4.76
C TRP A 367 -34.98 12.92 -3.87
N GLN A 368 -34.11 12.62 -2.91
CA GLN A 368 -34.21 11.40 -2.10
C GLN A 368 -35.34 11.47 -1.05
N GLU A 369 -36.51 10.92 -1.39
CA GLU A 369 -37.68 10.87 -0.51
C GLU A 369 -37.42 10.17 0.83
N GLN A 370 -36.59 9.11 0.85
CA GLN A 370 -36.28 8.41 2.10
C GLN A 370 -35.50 9.31 3.07
N ALA A 371 -34.59 10.15 2.57
CA ALA A 371 -33.83 11.08 3.39
C ALA A 371 -34.76 12.14 3.99
N VAL A 372 -35.73 12.64 3.21
CA VAL A 372 -36.77 13.57 3.71
C VAL A 372 -37.59 12.91 4.82
N ARG A 373 -38.07 11.68 4.62
CA ARG A 373 -38.83 10.95 5.66
C ARG A 373 -38.02 10.83 6.96
N LEU A 374 -36.77 10.36 6.89
CA LEU A 374 -35.91 10.17 8.05
C LEU A 374 -35.61 11.51 8.75
N GLY A 375 -35.40 12.59 7.99
CA GLY A 375 -35.23 13.93 8.52
C GLY A 375 -36.49 14.47 9.19
N MET A 376 -37.67 14.23 8.62
CA MET A 376 -38.96 14.57 9.22
C MET A 376 -39.16 13.84 10.55
N GLU A 377 -38.90 12.53 10.59
CA GLU A 377 -38.97 11.72 11.81
C GLU A 377 -38.04 12.27 12.90
N ALA A 378 -36.79 12.57 12.55
CA ALA A 378 -35.82 13.16 13.48
C ALA A 378 -36.29 14.51 14.02
N CYS A 379 -36.78 15.40 13.15
CA CYS A 379 -37.32 16.71 13.53
C CYS A 379 -38.50 16.57 14.50
N LEU A 380 -39.41 15.62 14.28
CA LEU A 380 -40.55 15.39 15.18
C LEU A 380 -40.12 14.91 16.57
N VAL A 381 -39.14 14.01 16.65
CA VAL A 381 -38.57 13.57 17.94
C VAL A 381 -37.91 14.75 18.68
N LEU A 382 -37.31 15.68 17.95
CA LEU A 382 -36.73 16.92 18.49
C LEU A 382 -37.78 17.99 18.86
N GLY A 383 -39.06 17.77 18.55
CA GLY A 383 -40.13 18.76 18.71
C GLY A 383 -40.13 19.87 17.65
N ASP A 384 -39.31 19.77 16.60
CA ASP A 384 -39.27 20.71 15.47
C ASP A 384 -40.25 20.32 14.36
N ARG A 385 -41.55 20.44 14.65
CA ARG A 385 -42.61 20.16 13.67
C ARG A 385 -42.50 21.05 12.42
N ALA A 386 -42.11 22.31 12.59
CA ALA A 386 -41.97 23.25 11.48
C ALA A 386 -40.83 22.84 10.54
N GLY A 387 -39.71 22.35 11.08
CA GLY A 387 -38.61 21.76 10.32
C GLY A 387 -39.04 20.55 9.51
N ALA A 388 -39.78 19.62 10.11
CA ALA A 388 -40.30 18.45 9.40
C ALA A 388 -41.16 18.84 8.18
N LEU A 389 -42.15 19.73 8.38
CA LEU A 389 -43.02 20.16 7.28
C LEU A 389 -42.27 20.90 6.17
N ARG A 390 -41.24 21.67 6.53
CA ARG A 390 -40.39 22.39 5.57
C ARG A 390 -39.60 21.44 4.69
N MET A 391 -39.00 20.38 5.25
CA MET A 391 -38.25 19.40 4.45
C MET A 391 -39.13 18.74 3.37
N TYR A 392 -40.39 18.42 3.68
CA TYR A 392 -41.34 17.92 2.68
C TYR A 392 -41.63 18.95 1.58
N LYS A 393 -41.89 20.21 1.99
CA LYS A 393 -42.23 21.28 1.04
C LYS A 393 -41.08 21.61 0.10
N ASP A 394 -39.86 21.68 0.63
CA ASP A 394 -38.65 21.91 -0.16
C ASP A 394 -38.46 20.80 -1.22
N LEU A 395 -38.71 19.53 -0.86
CA LEU A 395 -38.66 18.41 -1.80
C LEU A 395 -39.79 18.49 -2.84
N GLU A 396 -41.02 18.77 -2.42
CA GLU A 396 -42.17 18.91 -3.31
C GLU A 396 -41.94 19.98 -4.39
N GLU A 397 -41.41 21.13 -3.97
CA GLU A 397 -41.07 22.23 -4.87
C GLU A 397 -39.97 21.83 -5.87
N ARG A 398 -38.91 21.17 -5.41
CA ARG A 398 -37.80 20.70 -6.28
C ARG A 398 -38.26 19.65 -7.29
N LEU A 399 -38.97 18.61 -6.84
CA LEU A 399 -39.50 17.56 -7.71
C LEU A 399 -40.43 18.14 -8.79
N ARG A 400 -41.26 19.11 -8.42
CA ARG A 400 -42.16 19.78 -9.36
C ARG A 400 -41.39 20.64 -10.37
N ALA A 401 -40.38 21.37 -9.91
CA ALA A 401 -39.60 22.26 -10.76
C ALA A 401 -38.70 21.52 -11.75
N GLU A 402 -38.04 20.44 -11.31
CA GLU A 402 -36.99 19.77 -12.08
C GLU A 402 -37.48 18.52 -12.82
N LEU A 403 -38.48 17.80 -12.27
CA LEU A 403 -38.96 16.53 -12.81
C LEU A 403 -40.44 16.56 -13.21
N GLY A 404 -41.18 17.62 -12.86
CA GLY A 404 -42.62 17.74 -13.17
C GLY A 404 -43.50 16.74 -12.41
N ILE A 405 -42.98 16.14 -11.34
CA ILE A 405 -43.69 15.15 -10.52
C ILE A 405 -43.87 15.67 -9.09
N GLY A 406 -44.76 15.04 -8.32
CA GLY A 406 -44.88 15.26 -6.88
C GLY A 406 -44.23 14.13 -6.07
N PRO A 407 -44.09 14.30 -4.74
CA PRO A 407 -43.63 13.24 -3.86
C PRO A 407 -44.47 11.97 -3.97
N GLY A 408 -43.85 10.82 -3.75
CA GLY A 408 -44.50 9.53 -3.71
C GLY A 408 -45.63 9.45 -2.67
N LYS A 409 -46.51 8.46 -2.85
CA LYS A 409 -47.71 8.27 -2.01
C LYS A 409 -47.36 8.11 -0.53
N GLN A 410 -46.34 7.30 -0.22
CA GLN A 410 -45.92 7.03 1.16
C GLN A 410 -45.51 8.32 1.90
N LEU A 411 -44.67 9.14 1.28
CA LEU A 411 -44.21 10.38 1.89
C LEU A 411 -45.34 11.43 1.98
N SER A 412 -46.21 11.49 0.97
CA SER A 412 -47.39 12.38 0.96
C SER A 412 -48.39 12.04 2.06
N GLU A 413 -48.65 10.75 2.30
CA GLU A 413 -49.52 10.28 3.39
C GLU A 413 -48.90 10.58 4.76
N TYR A 414 -47.59 10.37 4.91
CA TYR A 414 -46.87 10.69 6.14
C TYR A 414 -46.94 12.19 6.47
N TYR A 415 -46.72 13.06 5.47
CA TYR A 415 -46.90 14.50 5.63
C TYR A 415 -48.31 14.88 6.09
N ARG A 416 -49.35 14.27 5.49
CA ARG A 416 -50.75 14.54 5.86
C ARG A 416 -51.04 14.19 7.31
N GLN A 417 -50.56 13.03 7.78
CA GLN A 417 -50.72 12.62 9.18
C GLN A 417 -50.10 13.63 10.15
N ILE A 418 -48.93 14.19 9.81
CA ILE A 418 -48.26 15.21 10.63
C ILE A 418 -49.00 16.54 10.59
N VAL A 419 -49.71 16.88 9.52
CA VAL A 419 -50.50 18.13 9.44
C VAL A 419 -51.82 17.99 10.22
N GLU A 420 -52.47 16.83 10.15
CA GLU A 420 -53.79 16.58 10.74
C GLU A 420 -53.76 16.25 12.24
N GLY A 421 -52.70 15.61 12.74
CA GLY A 421 -52.48 15.38 14.18
C GLY A 421 -51.81 16.57 14.85
#